data_AF-A0A1B6MMY5-F1
#
_entry.id   AF-A0A1B6MMY5-F1
#
_cell.length_a   1.000
_cell.length_b   1.000
_cell.length_c   1.000
_cell.angle_alpha   90.00
_cell.angle_beta   90.00
_cell.angle_gamma   90.00
#
_symmetry.space_group_name_H-M   'P 1'
#
loop_
_entity.id
_entity.type
_entity.pdbx_description
1 polymer ?
#
loop_
_entity_poly.entity_id
_entity_poly.type
_entity_poly.pdbx_seq_one_letter_code
_entity_poly.pdbx_strand_id
1 'polypeptide(L)'
;ANKSIFVNSSGGTYDNYLVQNLIAEAMVNVLFGEQLKHYNGSMADFFTPRLDELLLSKNVDPQLSDALKYKIPQLECVASAADSLDILGAWGSSTYTECEGDQILKWKNDTG
;
A
#
# COMPACT_ATOMS: atom_id res chain seq x y z
N ALA A 1 6.72 8.97 26.45
CA ALA A 1 6.30 9.14 25.05
C ALA A 1 5.26 8.07 24.73
N ASN A 2 4.06 8.45 24.30
CA ASN A 2 3.06 7.47 23.86
C ASN A 2 3.58 6.79 22.60
N LYS A 3 3.91 5.50 22.70
CA LYS A 3 4.22 4.68 21.53
C LYS A 3 2.91 4.40 20.81
N SER A 4 2.74 4.93 19.61
CA SER A 4 1.63 4.53 18.74
C SER A 4 1.81 3.05 18.39
N ILE A 5 0.74 2.28 18.55
CA ILE A 5 0.70 0.85 18.22
C ILE A 5 -0.15 0.65 16.97
N PHE A 6 0.28 -0.23 16.09
CA PHE A 6 -0.54 -0.74 15.00
C PHE A 6 -1.17 -2.05 15.47
N VAL A 7 -2.48 -2.21 15.24
CA VAL A 7 -3.20 -3.45 15.54
C VAL A 7 -3.71 -4.02 14.23
N ASN A 8 -3.33 -5.26 13.91
CA ASN A 8 -3.81 -5.93 12.70
C ASN A 8 -5.22 -6.53 12.93
N SER A 9 -5.80 -7.13 11.88
CA SER A 9 -7.14 -7.74 11.93
C SER A 9 -7.24 -8.97 12.85
N SER A 10 -6.12 -9.61 13.20
CA SER A 10 -6.06 -10.71 14.17
C SER A 10 -5.84 -10.25 15.62
N GLY A 11 -5.71 -8.93 15.86
CA GLY A 11 -5.44 -8.37 17.19
C GLY A 11 -3.96 -8.35 17.58
N GLY A 12 -3.05 -8.71 16.67
CA GLY A 12 -1.61 -8.57 16.84
C GLY A 12 -1.19 -7.10 16.92
N THR A 13 -0.36 -6.78 17.92
CA THR A 13 0.10 -5.42 18.20
C THR A 13 1.54 -5.23 17.77
N TYR A 14 1.81 -4.20 16.98
CA TYR A 14 3.12 -3.90 16.42
C TYR A 14 3.51 -2.45 16.67
N ASP A 15 4.82 -2.17 16.67
CA ASP A 15 5.33 -0.81 16.75
C ASP A 15 4.93 -0.03 15.48
N ASN A 16 4.23 1.10 15.63
CA ASN A 16 3.75 1.85 14.48
C ASN A 16 4.90 2.46 13.65
N TYR A 17 6.04 2.79 14.26
CA TYR A 17 7.19 3.31 13.51
C TYR A 17 7.78 2.22 12.62
N LEU A 18 7.87 0.99 13.11
CA LEU A 18 8.26 -0.17 12.28
C LEU A 18 7.30 -0.34 11.10
N VAL A 19 5.99 -0.34 11.36
CA VAL A 19 4.97 -0.53 10.32
C VAL A 19 5.01 0.58 9.27
N GLN A 20 5.12 1.84 9.68
CA GLN A 20 5.21 2.98 8.76
C GLN A 20 6.48 2.92 7.90
N ASN A 21 7.62 2.52 8.48
CA ASN A 21 8.85 2.34 7.71
C ASN A 21 8.73 1.24 6.66
N LEU A 22 8.11 0.10 7.01
CA LEU A 22 7.87 -0.99 6.06
C LEU A 22 6.96 -0.56 4.90
N ILE A 23 5.90 0.21 5.20
CA ILE A 23 5.01 0.77 4.17
C ILE A 23 5.77 1.75 3.27
N ALA A 24 6.53 2.69 3.85
CA ALA A 24 7.28 3.67 3.08
C ALA A 24 8.33 3.01 2.19
N GLU A 25 9.04 2.00 2.72
CA GLU A 25 10.04 1.25 1.96
C GLU A 25 9.40 0.45 0.81
N ALA A 26 8.24 -0.18 1.04
CA ALA A 26 7.49 -0.85 -0.01
C ALA A 26 7.02 0.12 -1.11
N MET A 27 6.50 1.29 -0.73
CA MET A 27 6.08 2.30 -1.70
C MET A 27 7.26 2.75 -2.57
N VAL A 28 8.39 3.12 -1.95
CA VAL A 28 9.54 3.67 -2.69
C VAL A 28 10.27 2.60 -3.51
N ASN A 29 10.56 1.44 -2.92
CA ASN A 29 11.46 0.45 -3.54
C ASN A 29 10.73 -0.61 -4.37
N VAL A 30 9.47 -0.89 -4.07
CA VAL A 30 8.70 -1.95 -4.71
C VAL A 30 7.75 -1.37 -5.74
N LEU A 31 6.95 -0.36 -5.36
CA LEU A 31 6.01 0.31 -6.27
C LEU A 31 6.71 1.25 -7.25
N PHE A 32 7.58 2.14 -6.77
CA PHE A 32 8.20 3.18 -7.61
C PHE A 32 9.63 2.84 -8.09
N GLY A 33 9.98 1.55 -8.14
CA GLY A 33 11.29 1.12 -8.64
C GLY A 33 11.49 1.35 -10.15
N GLU A 34 12.74 1.52 -10.58
CA GLU A 34 13.12 1.68 -12.01
C GLU A 34 12.54 0.58 -12.93
N GLN A 35 12.36 -0.63 -12.41
CA GLN A 35 11.82 -1.76 -13.17
C GLN A 35 10.35 -1.57 -13.59
N LEU A 36 9.60 -0.72 -12.88
CA LEU A 36 8.19 -0.48 -13.21
C LEU A 36 8.05 0.22 -14.57
N LYS A 37 8.97 1.15 -14.90
CA LYS A 37 8.93 1.97 -16.12
C LYS A 37 8.90 1.15 -17.42
N HIS A 38 9.32 -0.11 -17.37
CA HIS A 38 9.41 -1.01 -18.52
C HIS A 38 8.46 -2.21 -18.42
N TYR A 39 7.65 -2.28 -17.36
CA TYR A 39 6.71 -3.36 -17.15
C TYR A 39 5.38 -3.02 -17.81
N ASN A 40 4.83 -3.91 -18.64
CA ASN A 40 3.59 -3.68 -19.40
C ASN A 40 2.41 -4.56 -18.93
N GLY A 41 2.51 -5.17 -17.75
CA GLY A 41 1.46 -6.04 -17.18
C GLY A 41 0.62 -5.37 -16.09
N SER A 42 -0.10 -6.18 -15.31
CA SER A 42 -0.87 -5.73 -14.14
C SER A 42 0.05 -5.21 -13.05
N MET A 43 -0.29 -4.07 -12.43
CA MET A 43 0.47 -3.56 -11.27
C MET A 43 0.50 -4.59 -10.13
N ALA A 44 -0.56 -5.39 -9.96
CA ALA A 44 -0.59 -6.44 -8.94
C ALA A 44 0.46 -7.54 -9.20
N ASP A 45 0.63 -7.96 -10.46
CA ASP A 45 1.63 -8.95 -10.88
C ASP A 45 3.06 -8.42 -10.74
N PHE A 46 3.24 -7.11 -10.90
CA PHE A 46 4.52 -6.46 -10.64
C PHE A 46 4.82 -6.35 -9.15
N PHE A 47 3.85 -5.86 -8.38
CA PHE A 47 4.03 -5.45 -7.00
C PHE A 47 4.08 -6.63 -6.02
N THR A 48 3.13 -7.56 -6.12
CA THR A 48 2.91 -8.60 -5.10
C THR A 48 4.15 -9.47 -4.86
N PRO A 49 4.83 -10.02 -5.90
CA PRO A 49 6.01 -10.85 -5.68
C PRO A 49 7.18 -10.07 -5.05
N ARG A 50 7.35 -8.80 -5.42
CA ARG A 50 8.43 -7.95 -4.91
C ARG A 50 8.16 -7.48 -3.49
N LEU A 51 6.90 -7.26 -3.12
CA LEU A 51 6.51 -7.02 -1.74
C LEU A 51 6.82 -8.25 -0.88
N ASP A 52 6.50 -9.45 -1.36
CA ASP A 52 6.79 -10.70 -0.66
C ASP A 52 8.30 -10.86 -0.40
N GLU A 53 9.13 -10.62 -1.41
CA GLU A 53 10.60 -10.62 -1.27
C GLU A 53 11.09 -9.61 -0.24
N LEU A 54 10.56 -8.38 -0.26
CA LEU A 54 10.93 -7.35 0.72
C LEU A 54 10.58 -7.80 2.14
N LEU A 55 9.36 -8.24 2.39
CA LEU A 55 8.90 -8.64 3.73
C LEU A 55 9.69 -9.85 4.25
N LEU A 56 9.99 -10.81 3.39
CA LEU A 56 10.86 -11.95 3.71
C LEU A 56 12.28 -11.50 4.05
N SER A 57 12.88 -10.60 3.25
CA SER A 57 14.24 -10.09 3.48
C SER A 57 14.40 -9.36 4.81
N LYS A 58 13.31 -8.78 5.32
CA LYS A 58 13.25 -8.03 6.59
C LYS A 58 12.87 -8.92 7.77
N ASN A 59 12.66 -10.22 7.54
CA ASN A 59 12.21 -11.18 8.56
C ASN A 59 10.95 -10.70 9.29
N VAL A 60 10.00 -10.14 8.54
CA VAL A 60 8.74 -9.62 9.09
C VAL A 60 7.92 -10.80 9.62
N ASP A 61 7.35 -10.62 10.80
CA ASP A 61 6.42 -11.57 11.41
C ASP A 61 5.32 -11.97 10.39
N PRO A 62 5.01 -13.28 10.22
CA PRO A 62 4.05 -13.72 9.19
C PRO A 62 2.68 -13.05 9.28
N GLN A 63 2.16 -12.79 10.49
CA GLN A 63 0.87 -12.13 10.65
C GLN A 63 0.92 -10.65 10.28
N LEU A 64 2.04 -9.98 10.55
CA LEU A 64 2.28 -8.61 10.08
C LEU A 64 2.48 -8.58 8.56
N SER A 65 3.21 -9.56 8.01
CA SER A 65 3.44 -9.70 6.58
C SER A 65 2.13 -9.82 5.83
N ASP A 66 1.26 -10.74 6.24
CA ASP A 66 -0.07 -10.91 5.65
C ASP A 66 -0.89 -9.62 5.74
N ALA A 67 -0.90 -8.94 6.89
CA ALA A 67 -1.62 -7.67 7.04
C ALA A 67 -1.08 -6.57 6.10
N LEU A 68 0.24 -6.50 5.90
CA LEU A 68 0.88 -5.53 5.00
C LEU A 68 0.60 -5.83 3.53
N LYS A 69 0.52 -7.11 3.14
CA LYS A 69 0.14 -7.52 1.78
C LYS A 69 -1.26 -7.05 1.37
N TYR A 70 -2.18 -6.90 2.31
CA TYR A 70 -3.48 -6.27 2.03
C TYR A 70 -3.45 -4.75 2.13
N LYS A 71 -2.80 -4.21 3.15
CA LYS A 71 -2.84 -2.77 3.46
C LYS A 71 -2.10 -1.91 2.44
N ILE A 72 -0.93 -2.33 1.96
CA ILE A 72 -0.11 -1.51 1.07
C ILE A 72 -0.78 -1.32 -0.30
N PRO A 73 -1.31 -2.37 -0.97
CA PRO A 73 -2.12 -2.20 -2.18
C PRO A 73 -3.29 -1.24 -1.98
N GLN A 74 -4.04 -1.38 -0.89
CA GLN A 74 -5.19 -0.49 -0.61
C GLN A 74 -4.79 0.97 -0.52
N LEU A 75 -3.64 1.28 0.10
CA LEU A 75 -3.15 2.65 0.20
C LEU A 75 -2.82 3.25 -1.16
N GLU A 76 -2.20 2.47 -2.04
CA GLU A 76 -1.96 2.89 -3.42
C GLU A 76 -3.30 3.09 -4.15
N CYS A 77 -4.22 2.13 -4.05
CA CYS A 77 -5.47 2.18 -4.81
C CYS A 77 -6.31 3.38 -4.42
N VAL A 78 -6.34 3.70 -3.12
CA VAL A 78 -6.95 4.94 -2.59
C VAL A 78 -6.25 6.18 -3.15
N ALA A 79 -4.92 6.20 -3.25
CA ALA A 79 -4.17 7.31 -3.82
C ALA A 79 -4.32 7.45 -5.35
N SER A 80 -4.85 6.44 -6.03
CA SER A 80 -5.10 6.40 -7.48
C SER A 80 -6.60 6.38 -7.83
N ALA A 81 -7.49 6.49 -6.83
CA ALA A 81 -8.94 6.35 -6.97
C ALA A 81 -9.37 5.07 -7.72
N ALA A 82 -8.64 3.98 -7.48
CA ALA A 82 -8.87 2.65 -8.05
C ALA A 82 -9.38 1.67 -6.99
N ASP A 83 -10.12 0.64 -7.44
CA ASP A 83 -10.62 -0.42 -6.58
C ASP A 83 -9.58 -1.54 -6.33
N SER A 84 -8.61 -1.72 -7.23
CA SER A 84 -7.56 -2.75 -7.14
C SER A 84 -6.29 -2.35 -7.90
N LEU A 85 -5.14 -2.95 -7.55
CA LEU A 85 -3.92 -2.86 -8.36
C LEU A 85 -4.11 -3.49 -9.75
N ASP A 86 -5.04 -4.42 -9.93
CA ASP A 86 -5.28 -5.07 -11.22
C ASP A 86 -5.88 -4.13 -12.27
N ILE A 87 -6.62 -3.11 -11.83
CA ILE A 87 -7.26 -2.14 -12.73
C ILE A 87 -6.31 -0.98 -13.05
N LEU A 88 -5.21 -0.88 -12.30
CA LEU A 88 -4.13 0.05 -12.55
C LEU A 88 -3.21 -0.56 -13.60
N GLY A 89 -3.55 -0.31 -14.87
CA GLY A 89 -2.64 -0.58 -15.98
C GLY A 89 -1.31 0.13 -15.77
N ALA A 90 -0.23 -0.44 -16.33
CA ALA A 90 1.17 -0.12 -16.00
C ALA A 90 1.57 1.36 -15.93
N TRP A 91 0.83 2.28 -16.57
CA TRP A 91 0.55 3.61 -16.04
C TRP A 91 -0.44 4.28 -16.99
N GLY A 92 -1.67 4.50 -16.51
CA GLY A 92 -2.73 5.10 -17.29
C GLY A 92 -3.86 5.61 -16.40
N SER A 93 -3.53 6.31 -15.31
CA SER A 93 -4.51 7.12 -14.59
C SER A 93 -3.81 8.27 -13.91
N SER A 94 -4.41 9.45 -14.06
CA SER A 94 -4.01 10.69 -13.41
C SER A 94 -3.83 10.47 -11.92
N THR A 95 -2.67 10.86 -11.40
CA THR A 95 -2.36 10.94 -9.98
C THR A 95 -3.49 11.69 -9.26
N TYR A 96 -4.24 11.03 -8.39
CA TYR A 96 -5.31 11.69 -7.63
C TYR A 96 -4.74 12.65 -6.57
N THR A 97 -3.43 12.61 -6.31
CA THR A 97 -2.70 13.67 -5.59
C THR A 97 -2.65 15.00 -6.36
N GLU A 98 -2.89 15.01 -7.67
CA GLU A 98 -3.08 16.24 -8.46
C GLU A 98 -4.54 16.72 -8.44
N CYS A 99 -5.47 15.92 -7.90
CA CYS A 99 -6.83 16.33 -7.62
C CYS A 99 -6.90 16.86 -6.18
N GLU A 100 -6.45 18.11 -5.96
CA GLU A 100 -6.39 18.83 -4.67
C GLU A 100 -7.74 19.03 -3.93
N GLY A 101 -8.75 18.17 -4.09
CA GLY A 101 -10.08 18.40 -3.52
C GLY A 101 -10.80 17.20 -2.93
N ASP A 102 -10.38 15.96 -3.22
CA ASP A 102 -11.29 14.82 -3.07
C ASP A 102 -10.74 13.71 -2.13
N GLN A 103 -9.46 13.77 -1.74
CA GLN A 103 -8.83 12.86 -0.75
C GLN A 103 -9.44 12.93 0.66
N ILE A 104 -10.29 13.93 0.95
CA ILE A 104 -10.81 14.17 2.30
C ILE A 104 -12.22 13.60 2.52
N LEU A 105 -13.03 13.25 1.49
CA LEU A 105 -14.46 13.02 1.73
C LEU A 105 -15.12 11.94 0.86
N LYS A 106 -14.95 10.65 1.18
CA LYS A 106 -15.97 9.63 0.82
C LYS A 106 -16.36 8.64 1.91
N TRP A 107 -15.63 8.54 3.02
CA TRP A 107 -16.08 7.72 4.16
C TRP A 107 -16.93 8.49 5.19
N LYS A 108 -17.20 9.79 4.93
CA LYS A 108 -17.93 10.66 5.86
C LYS A 108 -19.04 11.47 5.19
N ASN A 109 -19.86 10.84 4.36
CA ASN A 109 -21.21 11.30 4.07
C ASN A 109 -22.13 10.09 3.88
N ASP A 110 -22.37 9.38 4.99
CA ASP A 110 -23.75 8.97 5.29
C ASP A 110 -24.54 10.26 5.53
N THR A 111 -25.44 10.60 4.62
CA THR A 111 -26.64 11.38 4.92
C THR A 111 -27.70 10.99 3.92
N GLY A 112 -28.82 10.50 4.44
CA GLY A 112 -30.02 10.19 3.67
C GLY A 112 -30.79 11.41 3.22
#